data_AF-A0A925CTF6-F1
#
_entry.id   AF-A0A925CTF6-F1
#
_cell.length_a   1.000
_cell.length_b   1.000
_cell.length_c   1.000
_cell.angle_alpha   90.00
_cell.angle_beta   90.00
_cell.angle_gamma   90.00
#
_symmetry.space_group_name_H-M   'P 1'
#
loop_
_entity.id
_entity.type
_entity.pdbx_description
1 polymer ?
#
loop_
_entity_poly.entity_id
_entity_poly.type
_entity_poly.pdbx_seq_one_letter_code
_entity_poly.pdbx_strand_id
1 'polypeptide(L)'
;MSAASGILLCAVLLAGCSWDAPPVEWQAPSPIAAGVDTAAQYVARWTPGASPELSVTTDSAASREPSGVLGACPGSVVSTPMVRGHRWSAWWQIRPDSSAALSSERRDSTGAVQQRVVVDSLDRAQLGCARPAPAIAADSVNGYVHVGYFMVAPEGPGVFYAHLMPQFSQQFERPLAMVYGEKPVRVAVASRGDTVAVAYEDPNSEAGRIALSMSLTGGHLFDQTARIIPVSTSSQQASAPQIVRLAGGQLWIGWTEDSQSGSAFLLRRAAIVSR
;
A
#
# COMPACT_ATOMS: atom_id res chain seq x y z
N MET A 1 -14.01 -23.67 -71.51
CA MET A 1 -14.91 -23.70 -70.33
C MET A 1 -14.02 -23.69 -69.10
N SER A 2 -13.86 -22.52 -68.48
CA SER A 2 -12.89 -22.26 -67.40
C SER A 2 -13.51 -22.58 -66.05
N ALA A 3 -12.85 -23.40 -65.24
CA ALA A 3 -13.26 -23.74 -63.88
C ALA A 3 -12.82 -22.62 -62.91
N ALA A 4 -13.77 -22.06 -62.17
CA ALA A 4 -13.52 -21.08 -61.12
C ALA A 4 -13.29 -21.80 -59.78
N SER A 5 -12.07 -21.73 -59.26
CA SER A 5 -11.73 -22.17 -57.91
C SER A 5 -12.02 -21.04 -56.91
N GLY A 6 -13.05 -21.23 -56.09
CA GLY A 6 -13.35 -20.36 -54.95
C GLY A 6 -12.46 -20.70 -53.77
N ILE A 7 -11.60 -19.77 -53.36
CA ILE A 7 -10.81 -19.87 -52.13
C ILE A 7 -11.68 -19.37 -50.99
N LEU A 8 -12.07 -20.29 -50.10
CA LEU A 8 -12.77 -19.99 -48.85
C LEU A 8 -11.74 -19.46 -47.84
N LEU A 9 -11.76 -18.16 -47.57
CA LEU A 9 -10.92 -17.55 -46.52
C LEU A 9 -11.53 -17.86 -45.15
N CYS A 10 -10.98 -18.84 -44.43
CA CYS A 10 -11.24 -19.02 -43.01
C CYS A 10 -10.58 -17.89 -42.21
N ALA A 11 -11.39 -16.94 -41.74
CA ALA A 11 -10.95 -15.93 -40.77
C ALA A 11 -10.76 -16.60 -39.40
N VAL A 12 -9.51 -16.89 -39.04
CA VAL A 12 -9.14 -17.28 -37.67
C VAL A 12 -9.20 -16.03 -36.80
N LEU A 13 -10.24 -15.93 -35.96
CA LEU A 13 -10.31 -14.94 -34.89
C LEU A 13 -9.31 -15.33 -33.80
N LEU A 14 -8.12 -14.73 -33.84
CA LEU A 14 -7.16 -14.79 -32.75
C LEU A 14 -7.71 -13.98 -31.57
N ALA A 15 -8.38 -14.66 -30.63
CA ALA A 15 -8.59 -14.12 -29.30
C ALA A 15 -7.21 -14.00 -28.62
N GLY A 16 -6.60 -12.82 -28.71
CA GLY A 16 -5.33 -12.55 -28.05
C GLY A 16 -5.52 -12.62 -26.55
N CYS A 17 -5.01 -13.68 -25.92
CA CYS A 17 -4.81 -13.70 -24.48
C CYS A 17 -3.85 -12.55 -24.15
N SER A 18 -4.36 -11.46 -23.58
CA SER A 18 -3.53 -10.34 -23.14
C SER A 18 -2.82 -10.76 -21.86
N TRP A 19 -1.68 -11.44 -22.00
CA TRP A 19 -0.79 -11.79 -20.90
C TRP A 19 -0.25 -10.55 -20.15
N ASP A 20 -0.53 -9.34 -20.64
CA ASP A 20 -0.09 -8.06 -20.07
C ASP A 20 -1.19 -7.28 -19.33
N ALA A 21 -2.43 -7.79 -19.24
CA ALA A 21 -3.49 -7.08 -18.52
C ALA A 21 -3.23 -7.09 -17.00
N PRO A 22 -3.39 -5.96 -16.28
CA PRO A 22 -3.18 -5.94 -14.84
C PRO A 22 -4.10 -6.94 -14.13
N PRO A 23 -3.69 -7.55 -13.01
CA PRO A 23 -4.46 -8.54 -12.26
C PRO A 23 -5.70 -7.97 -11.53
N VAL A 24 -6.20 -6.82 -11.98
CA VAL A 24 -7.36 -6.14 -11.43
C VAL A 24 -8.23 -5.54 -12.52
N GLU A 25 -9.54 -5.64 -12.35
CA GLU A 25 -10.54 -4.97 -13.18
C GLU A 25 -11.18 -3.84 -12.39
N TRP A 26 -10.84 -2.61 -12.76
CA TRP A 26 -11.29 -1.42 -12.04
C TRP A 26 -12.71 -0.99 -12.40
N GLN A 27 -13.45 -0.57 -11.38
CA GLN A 27 -14.64 0.27 -11.53
C GLN A 27 -14.25 1.75 -11.60
N ALA A 28 -15.20 2.61 -11.96
CA ALA A 28 -15.00 4.06 -11.88
C ALA A 28 -14.78 4.50 -10.42
N PRO A 29 -13.89 5.47 -10.16
CA PRO A 29 -13.80 6.11 -8.85
C PRO A 29 -15.14 6.71 -8.42
N SER A 30 -15.45 6.64 -7.13
CA SER A 30 -16.66 7.22 -6.55
C SER A 30 -16.29 8.18 -5.41
N PRO A 31 -16.80 9.43 -5.40
CA PRO A 31 -16.63 10.33 -4.26
C PRO A 31 -17.44 9.83 -3.07
N ILE A 32 -16.82 9.81 -1.90
CA ILE A 32 -17.46 9.40 -0.64
C ILE A 32 -17.66 10.59 0.30
N ALA A 33 -16.75 11.56 0.26
CA ALA A 33 -16.86 12.80 1.02
C ALA A 33 -16.26 13.98 0.23
N ALA A 34 -16.79 15.18 0.46
CA ALA A 34 -16.30 16.44 -0.10
C ALA A 34 -15.92 17.40 1.03
N GLY A 35 -15.04 18.37 0.75
CA GLY A 35 -14.53 19.30 1.75
C GLY A 35 -13.69 18.61 2.83
N VAL A 36 -12.98 17.54 2.45
CA VAL A 36 -12.20 16.72 3.38
C VAL A 36 -10.90 17.42 3.78
N ASP A 37 -10.49 17.25 5.03
CA ASP A 37 -9.17 17.68 5.47
C ASP A 37 -8.11 16.73 4.90
N THR A 38 -7.18 17.26 4.10
CA THR A 38 -6.09 16.50 3.47
C THR A 38 -5.02 16.04 4.46
N ALA A 39 -4.96 16.67 5.64
CA ALA A 39 -4.09 16.26 6.74
C ALA A 39 -4.69 15.13 7.59
N ALA A 40 -6.00 14.92 7.52
CA ALA A 40 -6.69 13.92 8.32
C ALA A 40 -6.42 12.48 7.84
N GLN A 41 -6.47 11.55 8.79
CA GLN A 41 -6.49 10.12 8.53
C GLN A 41 -7.93 9.59 8.57
N TYR A 42 -8.35 8.94 7.50
CA TYR A 42 -9.67 8.39 7.30
C TYR A 42 -9.64 6.86 7.42
N VAL A 43 -10.69 6.33 8.03
CA VAL A 43 -10.99 4.90 8.06
C VAL A 43 -12.36 4.68 7.45
N ALA A 44 -12.52 3.56 6.75
CA ALA A 44 -13.82 3.14 6.24
C ALA A 44 -14.41 2.04 7.12
N ARG A 45 -15.65 2.23 7.54
CA ARG A 45 -16.50 1.18 8.06
C ARG A 45 -17.26 0.52 6.92
N TRP A 46 -17.21 -0.81 6.88
CA TRP A 46 -17.78 -1.60 5.81
C TRP A 46 -19.01 -2.35 6.27
N THR A 47 -20.14 -2.06 5.64
CA THR A 47 -21.39 -2.82 5.83
C THR A 47 -21.66 -3.61 4.54
N PRO A 48 -21.86 -4.94 4.60
CA PRO A 48 -22.19 -5.72 3.42
C PRO A 48 -23.37 -5.15 2.66
N GLY A 49 -23.22 -4.95 1.35
CA GLY A 49 -24.27 -4.40 0.47
C GLY A 49 -24.44 -2.88 0.51
N ALA A 50 -23.68 -2.14 1.32
CA ALA A 50 -23.72 -0.68 1.39
C ALA A 50 -22.40 -0.03 0.93
N SER A 51 -22.47 1.26 0.56
CA SER A 51 -21.29 2.10 0.43
C SER A 51 -20.56 2.20 1.79
N PRO A 52 -19.22 2.21 1.81
CA PRO A 52 -18.51 2.35 3.06
C PRO A 52 -18.75 3.73 3.68
N GLU A 53 -18.87 3.75 5.00
CA GLU A 53 -19.00 4.97 5.78
C GLU A 53 -17.59 5.43 6.18
N LEU A 54 -17.25 6.67 5.83
CA LEU A 54 -15.95 7.27 6.14
C LEU A 54 -16.02 7.95 7.51
N SER A 55 -15.05 7.70 8.37
CA SER A 55 -14.85 8.47 9.59
C SER A 55 -13.41 8.94 9.70
N VAL A 56 -13.22 10.12 10.27
CA VAL A 56 -11.89 10.60 10.65
C VAL A 56 -11.45 9.81 11.88
N THR A 57 -10.22 9.33 11.86
CA THR A 57 -9.61 8.73 13.04
C THR A 57 -9.29 9.85 14.02
N THR A 58 -10.19 10.11 14.96
CA THR A 58 -9.98 11.04 16.08
C THR A 58 -9.15 10.41 17.20
N ASP A 59 -8.93 9.09 17.13
CA ASP A 59 -8.29 8.32 18.19
C ASP A 59 -6.77 8.32 18.07
N SER A 60 -6.15 9.12 18.94
CA SER A 60 -4.83 8.86 19.54
C SER A 60 -4.79 7.55 20.37
N ALA A 61 -5.86 6.74 20.41
CA ALA A 61 -6.01 5.63 21.35
C ALA A 61 -5.29 4.30 20.98
N ALA A 62 -4.57 4.23 19.85
CA ALA A 62 -3.74 3.06 19.51
C ALA A 62 -2.26 3.38 19.24
N SER A 63 -1.89 4.66 19.16
CA SER A 63 -0.51 5.12 19.21
C SER A 63 -0.06 5.15 20.67
N ARG A 64 0.15 3.98 21.28
CA ARG A 64 1.14 3.96 22.35
C ARG A 64 2.46 4.16 21.65
N GLU A 65 3.07 5.34 21.85
CA GLU A 65 4.46 5.53 21.47
C GLU A 65 5.25 4.28 21.89
N PRO A 66 6.16 3.78 21.02
CA PRO A 66 7.02 2.66 21.38
C PRO A 66 7.74 3.00 22.68
N SER A 67 7.24 2.50 23.81
CA SER A 67 7.66 3.02 25.11
C SER A 67 9.14 2.69 25.31
N GLY A 68 9.92 3.72 25.68
CA GLY A 68 11.35 3.59 25.91
C GLY A 68 12.21 3.52 24.64
N VAL A 69 11.71 3.90 23.47
CA VAL A 69 12.52 3.98 22.24
C VAL A 69 12.97 5.42 21.99
N LEU A 70 14.25 5.68 22.22
CA LEU A 70 14.86 6.98 21.90
C LEU A 70 14.89 7.20 20.39
N GLY A 71 14.51 8.40 19.97
CA GLY A 71 14.53 8.83 18.56
C GLY A 71 13.35 8.34 17.71
N ALA A 72 12.33 7.71 18.29
CA ALA A 72 11.10 7.38 17.56
C ALA A 72 10.36 8.66 17.12
N CYS A 73 9.92 8.72 15.86
CA CYS A 73 9.11 9.82 15.36
C CYS A 73 7.63 9.57 15.66
N PRO A 74 6.97 10.35 16.53
CA PRO A 74 5.59 10.09 16.95
C PRO A 74 4.60 10.09 15.77
N GLY A 75 4.77 11.02 14.83
CA GLY A 75 3.94 11.12 13.62
C GLY A 75 4.14 10.00 12.59
N SER A 76 5.12 9.10 12.80
CA SER A 76 5.37 7.95 11.93
C SER A 76 4.86 6.62 12.50
N VAL A 77 4.36 6.61 13.74
CA VAL A 77 3.91 5.38 14.38
C VAL A 77 2.61 4.92 13.74
N VAL A 78 2.64 3.73 13.14
CA VAL A 78 1.46 3.05 12.59
C VAL A 78 1.32 1.69 13.24
N SER A 79 0.07 1.23 13.42
CA SER A 79 -0.22 -0.05 14.06
C SER A 79 -1.29 -0.83 13.32
N THR A 80 -1.18 -2.15 13.36
CA THR A 80 -2.20 -3.06 12.85
C THR A 80 -3.34 -3.21 13.86
N PRO A 81 -4.52 -3.68 13.42
CA PRO A 81 -5.47 -4.33 14.32
C PRO A 81 -4.84 -5.52 15.06
N MET A 82 -5.51 -6.01 16.10
CA MET A 82 -5.13 -7.26 16.76
C MET A 82 -5.37 -8.42 15.79
N VAL A 83 -4.32 -9.14 15.42
CA VAL A 83 -4.36 -10.30 14.53
C VAL A 83 -3.69 -11.46 15.24
N ARG A 84 -4.44 -12.56 15.42
CA ARG A 84 -3.96 -13.77 16.12
C ARG A 84 -3.36 -13.47 17.51
N GLY A 85 -3.99 -12.58 18.26
CA GLY A 85 -3.55 -12.19 19.61
C GLY A 85 -2.34 -11.26 19.66
N HIS A 86 -1.88 -10.76 18.49
CA HIS A 86 -0.76 -9.84 18.40
C HIS A 86 -1.13 -8.55 17.67
N ARG A 87 -0.53 -7.45 18.11
CA ARG A 87 -0.52 -6.17 17.40
C ARG A 87 0.89 -5.89 16.93
N TRP A 88 1.03 -5.49 15.67
CA TRP A 88 2.29 -5.01 15.13
C TRP A 88 2.25 -3.50 14.99
N SER A 89 3.40 -2.84 15.23
CA SER A 89 3.58 -1.41 14.98
C SER A 89 4.88 -1.16 14.24
N ALA A 90 4.93 -0.14 13.39
CA ALA A 90 6.15 0.32 12.72
C ALA A 90 6.33 1.83 12.86
N TRP A 91 7.58 2.30 12.89
CA TRP A 91 7.92 3.71 13.02
C TRP A 91 9.34 4.00 12.54
N TRP A 92 9.61 5.26 12.20
CA TRP A 92 10.95 5.77 11.94
C TRP A 92 11.68 6.07 13.25
N GLN A 93 12.89 5.54 13.38
CA GLN A 93 13.82 5.86 14.45
C GLN A 93 14.98 6.69 13.90
N ILE A 94 15.08 7.95 14.34
CA ILE A 94 16.05 8.92 13.85
C ILE A 94 17.41 8.74 14.52
N ARG A 95 18.45 8.87 13.71
CA ARG A 95 19.86 8.87 14.11
C ARG A 95 20.36 10.30 14.33
N PRO A 96 21.51 10.49 15.00
CA PRO A 96 22.07 11.82 15.23
C PRO A 96 22.31 12.66 13.96
N ASP A 97 22.53 12.02 12.81
CA ASP A 97 22.72 12.69 11.51
C ASP A 97 21.40 12.97 10.76
N SER A 98 20.25 12.81 11.41
CA SER A 98 18.89 12.93 10.84
C SER A 98 18.51 11.89 9.78
N SER A 99 19.36 10.89 9.53
CA SER A 99 18.97 9.64 8.86
C SER A 99 18.13 8.76 9.79
N ALA A 100 17.56 7.68 9.26
CA ALA A 100 16.65 6.85 10.03
C ALA A 100 16.89 5.34 9.84
N ALA A 101 16.42 4.56 10.80
CA ALA A 101 16.09 3.15 10.61
C ALA A 101 14.58 2.98 10.75
N LEU A 102 13.98 2.15 9.91
CA LEU A 102 12.60 1.71 10.06
C LEU A 102 12.56 0.52 11.02
N SER A 103 11.80 0.65 12.10
CA SER A 103 11.68 -0.38 13.13
C SER A 103 10.25 -0.88 13.24
N SER A 104 10.10 -2.10 13.76
CA SER A 104 8.81 -2.74 14.03
C SER A 104 8.81 -3.46 15.37
N GLU A 105 7.65 -3.53 16.00
CA GLU A 105 7.43 -4.19 17.29
C GLU A 105 6.17 -5.04 17.27
N ARG A 106 6.27 -6.24 17.87
CA ARG A 106 5.13 -7.09 18.18
C ARG A 106 4.78 -6.95 19.65
N ARG A 107 3.51 -6.67 19.93
CA ARG A 107 2.91 -6.74 21.27
C ARG A 107 1.83 -7.81 21.33
N ASP A 108 1.64 -8.39 22.51
CA ASP A 108 0.50 -9.26 22.79
C ASP A 108 -0.76 -8.47 23.20
N SER A 109 -1.82 -9.19 23.56
CA SER A 109 -3.09 -8.62 24.02
C SER A 109 -3.00 -7.85 25.35
N THR A 110 -1.97 -8.11 26.17
CA THR A 110 -1.71 -7.36 27.41
C THR A 110 -0.96 -6.05 27.15
N GLY A 111 -0.44 -5.89 25.93
CA GLY A 111 0.40 -4.76 25.53
C GLY A 111 1.89 -4.97 25.86
N ALA A 112 2.28 -6.16 26.33
CA ALA A 112 3.69 -6.48 26.57
C ALA A 112 4.44 -6.63 25.23
N VAL A 113 5.67 -6.12 25.20
CA VAL A 113 6.55 -6.22 24.03
C VAL A 113 7.10 -7.64 23.95
N GLN A 114 6.82 -8.30 22.82
CA GLN A 114 7.25 -9.67 22.56
C GLN A 114 8.44 -9.73 21.60
N GLN A 115 8.59 -8.73 20.73
CA GLN A 115 9.67 -8.67 19.75
C GLN A 115 9.87 -7.23 19.26
N ARG A 116 11.13 -6.84 19.05
CA ARG A 116 11.53 -5.65 18.29
C ARG A 116 12.47 -6.07 17.18
N VAL A 117 12.26 -5.52 15.99
CA VAL A 117 13.02 -5.89 14.79
C VAL A 117 13.18 -4.67 13.89
N VAL A 118 14.36 -4.55 13.27
CA VAL A 118 14.61 -3.55 12.24
C VAL A 118 13.99 -4.05 10.93
N VAL A 119 13.15 -3.23 10.31
CA VAL A 119 12.58 -3.49 8.98
C VAL A 119 13.59 -3.11 7.90
N ASP A 120 14.18 -1.93 8.03
CA ASP A 120 15.24 -1.43 7.15
C ASP A 120 16.14 -0.43 7.92
N SER A 121 17.42 -0.40 7.58
CA SER A 121 18.41 0.50 8.17
C SER A 121 19.21 1.28 7.12
N LEU A 122 18.87 1.17 5.84
CA LEU A 122 19.70 1.72 4.78
C LEU A 122 19.36 3.16 4.42
N ASP A 123 18.31 3.75 5.00
CA ASP A 123 17.94 5.13 4.72
C ASP A 123 19.08 6.11 5.05
N ARG A 124 19.34 7.00 4.08
CA ARG A 124 20.39 8.04 4.11
C ARG A 124 19.82 9.46 4.07
N ALA A 125 18.50 9.63 3.94
CA ALA A 125 17.92 10.97 3.86
C ALA A 125 18.19 11.73 5.17
N GLN A 126 18.23 13.06 5.14
CA GLN A 126 18.35 13.88 6.35
C GLN A 126 17.02 14.57 6.66
N LEU A 127 15.94 13.78 6.67
CA LEU A 127 14.57 14.30 6.84
C LEU A 127 14.11 14.37 8.30
N GLY A 128 14.83 13.73 9.23
CA GLY A 128 14.36 13.60 10.62
C GLY A 128 12.93 13.06 10.67
N CYS A 129 12.07 13.68 11.48
CA CYS A 129 10.66 13.28 11.62
C CYS A 129 9.70 13.87 10.57
N ALA A 130 10.19 14.60 9.57
CA ALA A 130 9.37 15.04 8.45
C ALA A 130 9.08 13.92 7.43
N ARG A 131 9.59 12.71 7.68
CA ARG A 131 9.39 11.54 6.81
C ARG A 131 7.93 11.15 6.71
N PRO A 132 7.47 10.72 5.52
CA PRO A 132 6.19 10.04 5.40
C PRO A 132 6.15 8.83 6.34
N ALA A 133 5.02 8.66 7.03
CA ALA A 133 4.79 7.47 7.83
C ALA A 133 4.87 6.20 6.95
N PRO A 134 5.46 5.11 7.44
CA PRO A 134 5.34 3.81 6.79
C PRO A 134 3.88 3.34 6.85
N ALA A 135 3.55 2.30 6.08
CA ALA A 135 2.30 1.57 6.23
C ALA A 135 2.58 0.14 6.67
N ILE A 136 1.69 -0.43 7.48
CA ILE A 136 1.82 -1.79 8.00
C ILE A 136 0.49 -2.55 7.90
N ALA A 137 0.56 -3.82 7.51
CA ALA A 137 -0.55 -4.77 7.57
C ALA A 137 -0.08 -6.08 8.21
N ALA A 138 -0.95 -6.72 8.98
CA ALA A 138 -0.76 -8.10 9.44
C ALA A 138 -1.88 -8.96 8.84
N ASP A 139 -1.48 -10.05 8.18
CA ASP A 139 -2.38 -10.92 7.47
C ASP A 139 -3.15 -11.83 8.42
N SER A 140 -4.48 -11.80 8.35
CA SER A 140 -5.32 -12.63 9.22
C SER A 140 -5.29 -14.12 8.90
N VAL A 141 -4.92 -14.48 7.67
CA VAL A 141 -4.93 -15.87 7.16
C VAL A 141 -3.64 -16.59 7.48
N ASN A 142 -2.48 -16.00 7.19
CA ASN A 142 -1.17 -16.64 7.39
C ASN A 142 -0.33 -16.00 8.52
N GLY A 143 -0.70 -14.82 9.03
CA GLY A 143 0.02 -14.12 10.10
C GLY A 143 1.26 -13.35 9.64
N TYR A 144 1.50 -13.26 8.33
CA TYR A 144 2.60 -12.47 7.77
C TYR A 144 2.40 -10.99 8.07
N VAL A 145 3.51 -10.26 8.14
CA VAL A 145 3.52 -8.82 8.39
C VAL A 145 4.15 -8.14 7.20
N HIS A 146 3.50 -7.12 6.69
CA HIS A 146 3.85 -6.42 5.46
C HIS A 146 4.06 -4.95 5.79
N VAL A 147 5.19 -4.38 5.36
CA VAL A 147 5.53 -2.98 5.60
C VAL A 147 5.91 -2.32 4.29
N GLY A 148 5.21 -1.27 3.91
CA GLY A 148 5.53 -0.39 2.79
C GLY A 148 6.05 0.95 3.31
N TYR A 149 7.01 1.57 2.63
CA TYR A 149 7.61 2.83 3.08
C TYR A 149 8.34 3.55 1.95
N PHE A 150 8.50 4.87 2.09
CA PHE A 150 9.43 5.65 1.27
C PHE A 150 10.76 5.83 2.01
N MET A 151 11.88 5.72 1.31
CA MET A 151 13.18 6.09 1.86
C MET A 151 14.18 6.53 0.79
N VAL A 152 15.31 7.09 1.21
CA VAL A 152 16.47 7.34 0.35
C VAL A 152 17.50 6.24 0.57
N ALA A 153 17.44 5.20 -0.23
CA ALA A 153 18.34 4.06 -0.16
C ALA A 153 19.71 4.34 -0.82
N PRO A 154 20.74 3.53 -0.57
CA PRO A 154 22.02 3.61 -1.28
C PRO A 154 21.89 3.58 -2.81
N GLU A 155 20.94 2.80 -3.31
CA GLU A 155 20.63 2.62 -4.73
C GLU A 155 19.74 3.73 -5.31
N GLY A 156 19.11 4.55 -4.47
CA GLY A 156 18.25 5.66 -4.88
C GLY A 156 17.01 5.82 -3.99
N PRO A 157 16.35 6.99 -4.07
CA PRO A 157 15.09 7.22 -3.38
C PRO A 157 13.92 6.52 -4.05
N GLY A 158 12.94 6.10 -3.26
CA GLY A 158 11.78 5.40 -3.79
C GLY A 158 10.87 4.79 -2.73
N VAL A 159 9.87 4.07 -3.22
CA VAL A 159 8.97 3.24 -2.44
C VAL A 159 9.53 1.82 -2.35
N PHE A 160 9.65 1.33 -1.13
CA PHE A 160 10.17 0.02 -0.78
C PHE A 160 9.13 -0.76 0.01
N TYR A 161 9.34 -2.07 0.05
CA TYR A 161 8.47 -3.01 0.72
C TYR A 161 9.30 -4.11 1.38
N ALA A 162 8.91 -4.51 2.58
CA ALA A 162 9.47 -5.68 3.26
C ALA A 162 8.34 -6.50 3.90
N HIS A 163 8.59 -7.79 4.08
CA HIS A 163 7.67 -8.64 4.84
C HIS A 163 8.41 -9.55 5.82
N LEU A 164 7.69 -9.95 6.86
CA LEU A 164 8.12 -10.88 7.87
C LEU A 164 7.14 -12.04 7.90
N MET A 165 7.68 -13.25 8.04
CA MET A 165 6.92 -14.48 8.23
C MET A 165 7.20 -15.00 9.66
N PRO A 166 6.45 -14.55 10.68
CA PRO A 166 6.83 -14.76 12.09
C PRO A 166 6.96 -16.23 12.51
N GLN A 167 6.28 -17.14 11.80
CA GLN A 167 6.39 -18.58 12.00
C GLN A 167 7.71 -19.19 11.48
N PHE A 168 8.41 -18.52 10.56
CA PHE A 168 9.61 -19.02 9.89
C PHE A 168 10.86 -18.19 10.19
N SER A 169 10.71 -16.90 10.48
CA SER A 169 11.80 -15.97 10.73
C SER A 169 11.46 -14.97 11.84
N GLN A 170 12.49 -14.46 12.51
CA GLN A 170 12.40 -13.33 13.45
C GLN A 170 12.86 -12.00 12.82
N GLN A 171 13.18 -12.00 11.53
CA GLN A 171 13.69 -10.86 10.79
C GLN A 171 12.87 -10.64 9.52
N PHE A 172 12.71 -9.37 9.14
CA PHE A 172 12.13 -9.03 7.84
C PHE A 172 13.03 -9.56 6.72
N GLU A 173 12.41 -10.11 5.68
CA GLU A 173 13.08 -10.43 4.43
C GLU A 173 13.70 -9.17 3.81
N ARG A 174 14.69 -9.39 2.93
CA ARG A 174 15.36 -8.28 2.25
C ARG A 174 14.33 -7.37 1.55
N PRO A 175 14.38 -6.05 1.76
CA PRO A 175 13.49 -5.11 1.09
C PRO A 175 13.49 -5.23 -0.44
N LEU A 176 12.32 -5.07 -1.02
CA LEU A 176 12.08 -5.00 -2.45
C LEU A 176 11.78 -3.54 -2.84
N ALA A 177 12.51 -3.00 -3.82
CA ALA A 177 12.17 -1.73 -4.43
C ALA A 177 10.92 -1.90 -5.31
N MET A 178 9.88 -1.12 -5.03
CA MET A 178 8.64 -1.10 -5.81
C MET A 178 8.77 -0.13 -6.99
N VAL A 179 9.15 1.12 -6.70
CA VAL A 179 9.38 2.18 -7.67
C VAL A 179 10.41 3.16 -7.12
N TYR A 180 11.34 3.63 -7.96
CA TYR A 180 12.26 4.71 -7.61
C TYR A 180 11.65 6.07 -7.98
N GLY A 181 11.99 7.10 -7.21
CA GLY A 181 11.60 8.48 -7.46
C GLY A 181 11.98 9.37 -6.28
N GLU A 182 12.24 10.65 -6.56
CA GLU A 182 12.83 11.60 -5.60
C GLU A 182 11.83 12.15 -4.58
N LYS A 183 10.53 12.16 -4.91
CA LYS A 183 9.51 12.78 -4.08
C LYS A 183 9.18 11.87 -2.88
N PRO A 184 9.29 12.36 -1.62
CA PRO A 184 8.80 11.62 -0.47
C PRO A 184 7.29 11.45 -0.56
N VAL A 185 6.84 10.20 -0.57
CA VAL A 185 5.44 9.85 -0.84
C VAL A 185 4.84 9.00 0.27
N ARG A 186 3.52 9.11 0.40
CA ARG A 186 2.72 8.25 1.30
C ARG A 186 2.42 6.91 0.64
N VAL A 187 2.25 5.91 1.50
CA VAL A 187 2.01 4.51 1.12
C VAL A 187 0.89 3.94 1.99
N ALA A 188 0.18 2.94 1.48
CA ALA A 188 -0.77 2.13 2.21
C ALA A 188 -0.65 0.67 1.77
N VAL A 189 -0.81 -0.27 2.71
CA VAL A 189 -0.65 -1.71 2.43
C VAL A 189 -1.82 -2.50 3.00
N ALA A 190 -2.25 -3.52 2.27
CA ALA A 190 -3.16 -4.55 2.76
C ALA A 190 -2.72 -5.92 2.30
N SER A 191 -3.06 -6.94 3.09
CA SER A 191 -2.80 -8.34 2.75
C SER A 191 -4.01 -9.22 3.06
N ARG A 192 -4.15 -10.30 2.28
CA ARG A 192 -5.04 -11.42 2.59
C ARG A 192 -4.53 -12.70 1.94
N GLY A 193 -4.00 -13.63 2.75
CA GLY A 193 -3.41 -14.87 2.26
C GLY A 193 -2.21 -14.56 1.36
N ASP A 194 -2.27 -15.02 0.11
CA ASP A 194 -1.19 -14.79 -0.86
C ASP A 194 -1.29 -13.44 -1.57
N THR A 195 -2.38 -12.69 -1.38
CA THR A 195 -2.53 -11.37 -2.03
C THR A 195 -2.01 -10.26 -1.13
N VAL A 196 -1.11 -9.43 -1.66
CA VAL A 196 -0.63 -8.20 -1.03
C VAL A 196 -0.79 -7.04 -1.99
N ALA A 197 -1.43 -5.96 -1.55
CA ALA A 197 -1.63 -4.74 -2.31
C ALA A 197 -0.88 -3.58 -1.63
N VAL A 198 0.01 -2.92 -2.35
CA VAL A 198 0.75 -1.74 -1.91
C VAL A 198 0.34 -0.57 -2.79
N ALA A 199 -0.47 0.34 -2.24
CA ALA A 199 -0.86 1.59 -2.89
C ALA A 199 0.09 2.71 -2.46
N TYR A 200 0.45 3.59 -3.37
CA TYR A 200 1.37 4.70 -3.11
C TYR A 200 1.07 5.89 -4.00
N GLU A 201 1.45 7.08 -3.54
CA GLU A 201 1.57 8.22 -4.45
C GLU A 201 2.78 7.94 -5.36
N ASP A 202 2.62 8.07 -6.68
CA ASP A 202 3.69 7.86 -7.65
C ASP A 202 4.76 8.96 -7.47
N PRO A 203 5.98 8.61 -7.00
CA PRO A 203 7.02 9.59 -6.71
C PRO A 203 7.57 10.28 -7.97
N ASN A 204 7.23 9.79 -9.16
CA ASN A 204 7.60 10.38 -10.45
C ASN A 204 6.47 11.21 -11.07
N SER A 205 5.31 11.26 -10.44
CA SER A 205 4.19 12.02 -10.97
C SER A 205 4.36 13.51 -10.68
N GLU A 206 4.28 14.34 -11.72
CA GLU A 206 4.20 15.80 -11.58
C GLU A 206 2.85 16.25 -11.03
N ALA A 207 1.77 15.60 -11.46
CA ALA A 207 0.41 15.98 -11.08
C ALA A 207 -0.07 15.33 -9.78
N GLY A 208 0.68 14.39 -9.19
CA GLY A 208 0.20 13.54 -8.09
C GLY A 208 -0.79 12.49 -8.58
N ARG A 209 -0.38 11.22 -8.49
CA ARG A 209 -1.17 10.05 -8.92
C ARG A 209 -1.07 8.97 -7.87
N ILE A 210 -2.13 8.19 -7.69
CA ILE A 210 -2.09 6.96 -6.91
C ILE A 210 -1.84 5.78 -7.84
N ALA A 211 -0.83 5.00 -7.50
CA ALA A 211 -0.47 3.75 -8.14
C ALA A 211 -0.58 2.58 -7.16
N LEU A 212 -0.55 1.37 -7.72
CA LEU A 212 -0.64 0.11 -6.99
C LEU A 212 0.41 -0.87 -7.52
N SER A 213 1.08 -1.56 -6.60
CA SER A 213 1.81 -2.80 -6.88
C SER A 213 1.10 -3.95 -6.15
N MET A 214 0.92 -5.08 -6.83
CA MET A 214 0.25 -6.25 -6.25
C MET A 214 1.13 -7.50 -6.34
N SER A 215 1.12 -8.29 -5.27
CA SER A 215 1.70 -9.62 -5.19
C SER A 215 0.60 -10.66 -5.03
N LEU A 216 0.76 -11.79 -5.70
CA LEU A 216 -0.07 -13.00 -5.54
C LEU A 216 0.73 -14.15 -4.91
N THR A 217 1.85 -13.84 -4.25
CA THR A 217 2.79 -14.79 -3.65
C THR A 217 3.12 -14.40 -2.21
N GLY A 218 2.16 -13.84 -1.48
CA GLY A 218 2.35 -13.40 -0.09
C GLY A 218 3.37 -12.27 0.06
N GLY A 219 3.66 -11.54 -1.02
CA GLY A 219 4.67 -10.50 -1.03
C GLY A 219 6.09 -10.95 -1.33
N HIS A 220 6.31 -12.22 -1.72
CA HIS A 220 7.62 -12.68 -2.16
C HIS A 220 8.03 -12.07 -3.51
N LEU A 221 7.07 -11.92 -4.41
CA LEU A 221 7.27 -11.36 -5.75
C LEU A 221 6.16 -10.37 -6.08
N PHE A 222 6.53 -9.24 -6.67
CA PHE A 222 5.59 -8.32 -7.30
C PHE A 222 5.76 -8.47 -8.81
N ASP A 223 4.65 -8.63 -9.52
CA ASP A 223 4.68 -8.94 -10.96
C ASP A 223 5.40 -7.84 -11.74
N GLN A 224 6.35 -8.24 -12.58
CA GLN A 224 7.24 -7.33 -13.29
C GLN A 224 6.57 -6.66 -14.51
N THR A 225 5.54 -7.28 -15.08
CA THR A 225 4.80 -6.75 -16.25
C THR A 225 3.74 -5.72 -15.85
N ALA A 226 3.35 -5.69 -14.58
CA ALA A 226 2.33 -4.79 -14.02
C ALA A 226 2.82 -4.05 -12.76
N ARG A 227 4.09 -3.66 -12.68
CA ARG A 227 4.69 -3.06 -11.47
C ARG A 227 3.94 -1.82 -10.96
N ILE A 228 3.34 -1.06 -11.86
CA ILE A 228 2.62 0.18 -11.55
C ILE A 228 1.25 0.13 -12.20
N ILE A 229 0.23 -0.20 -11.40
CA ILE A 229 -1.17 -0.23 -11.82
C ILE A 229 -1.80 1.13 -11.47
N PRO A 230 -2.27 1.93 -12.44
CA PRO A 230 -2.85 3.24 -12.14
C PRO A 230 -4.19 3.10 -11.40
N VAL A 231 -4.27 3.73 -10.22
CA VAL A 231 -5.47 3.73 -9.36
C VAL A 231 -6.28 4.99 -9.56
N SER A 232 -5.66 6.18 -9.47
CA SER A 232 -6.32 7.44 -9.77
C SER A 232 -6.31 7.69 -11.29
N THR A 233 -7.45 8.05 -11.87
CA THR A 233 -7.58 8.26 -13.33
C THR A 233 -7.97 9.69 -13.70
N SER A 234 -8.23 10.57 -12.72
CA SER A 234 -8.59 11.95 -13.00
C SER A 234 -7.36 12.78 -13.38
N SER A 235 -7.58 13.95 -13.98
CA SER A 235 -6.51 14.94 -14.18
C SER A 235 -6.11 15.67 -12.89
N GLN A 236 -6.91 15.56 -11.82
CA GLN A 236 -6.75 16.26 -10.55
C GLN A 236 -5.60 15.70 -9.72
N GLN A 237 -5.10 16.47 -8.75
CA GLN A 237 -3.99 16.02 -7.91
C GLN A 237 -4.47 14.98 -6.91
N ALA A 238 -3.96 13.76 -7.02
CA ALA A 238 -4.31 12.65 -6.14
C ALA A 238 -3.18 12.38 -5.13
N SER A 239 -3.53 12.31 -3.86
CA SER A 239 -2.59 12.15 -2.74
C SER A 239 -3.18 11.30 -1.63
N ALA A 240 -2.33 10.92 -0.67
CA ALA A 240 -2.63 10.17 0.52
C ALA A 240 -3.51 8.94 0.25
N PRO A 241 -2.95 7.83 -0.28
CA PRO A 241 -3.63 6.56 -0.22
C PRO A 241 -3.76 6.17 1.26
N GLN A 242 -4.98 6.03 1.77
CA GLN A 242 -5.23 5.81 3.19
C GLN A 242 -5.97 4.51 3.47
N ILE A 243 -6.82 4.09 2.54
CA ILE A 243 -7.61 2.87 2.68
C ILE A 243 -7.13 1.92 1.61
N VAL A 244 -6.61 0.76 2.01
CA VAL A 244 -6.42 -0.39 1.13
C VAL A 244 -7.09 -1.58 1.81
N ARG A 245 -8.00 -2.25 1.10
CA ARG A 245 -8.72 -3.40 1.65
C ARG A 245 -8.79 -4.53 0.65
N LEU A 246 -8.56 -5.75 1.13
CA LEU A 246 -8.73 -6.99 0.39
C LEU A 246 -9.82 -7.84 1.05
N ALA A 247 -10.93 -8.09 0.35
CA ALA A 247 -11.99 -8.96 0.84
C ALA A 247 -12.79 -9.58 -0.31
N GLY A 248 -13.02 -10.90 -0.26
CA GLY A 248 -13.88 -11.60 -1.21
C GLY A 248 -13.45 -11.43 -2.68
N GLY A 249 -12.15 -11.47 -2.96
CA GLY A 249 -11.62 -11.26 -4.32
C GLY A 249 -11.80 -9.82 -4.84
N GLN A 250 -12.02 -8.86 -3.95
CA GLN A 250 -12.13 -7.46 -4.29
C GLN A 250 -11.05 -6.65 -3.58
N LEU A 251 -10.62 -5.59 -4.26
CA LEU A 251 -9.70 -4.58 -3.78
C LEU A 251 -10.44 -3.24 -3.71
N TRP A 252 -10.23 -2.51 -2.62
CA TRP A 252 -10.65 -1.12 -2.52
C TRP A 252 -9.47 -0.24 -2.15
N ILE A 253 -9.34 0.89 -2.83
CA ILE A 253 -8.32 1.90 -2.54
C ILE A 253 -9.01 3.25 -2.38
N GLY A 254 -8.74 3.94 -1.27
CA GLY A 254 -9.24 5.28 -0.97
C GLY A 254 -8.12 6.31 -0.86
N TRP A 255 -8.35 7.49 -1.43
CA TRP A 255 -7.37 8.57 -1.50
C TRP A 255 -8.05 9.95 -1.49
N THR A 256 -7.26 11.00 -1.40
CA THR A 256 -7.75 12.39 -1.49
C THR A 256 -7.42 12.98 -2.86
N GLU A 257 -8.39 13.63 -3.49
CA GLU A 257 -8.18 14.44 -4.69
C GLU A 257 -8.39 15.91 -4.37
N ASP A 258 -7.43 16.74 -4.78
CA ASP A 258 -7.49 18.19 -4.68
C ASP A 258 -7.91 18.79 -6.02
N SER A 259 -8.87 19.71 -5.96
CA SER A 259 -9.39 20.43 -7.11
C SER A 259 -9.55 21.92 -6.79
N GLN A 260 -9.83 22.74 -7.80
CA GLN A 260 -10.13 24.17 -7.60
C GLN A 260 -11.37 24.39 -6.70
N SER A 261 -12.30 23.43 -6.66
CA SER A 261 -13.50 23.47 -5.81
C SER A 261 -13.28 22.96 -4.39
N GLY A 262 -12.05 22.55 -4.05
CA GLY A 262 -11.70 21.94 -2.76
C GLY A 262 -11.33 20.45 -2.88
N SER A 263 -11.11 19.83 -1.73
CA SER A 263 -10.65 18.45 -1.63
C SER A 263 -11.81 17.46 -1.48
N ALA A 264 -11.68 16.27 -2.08
CA ALA A 264 -12.65 15.18 -1.94
C ALA A 264 -11.94 13.87 -1.62
N PHE A 265 -12.60 13.02 -0.82
CA PHE A 265 -12.14 11.65 -0.60
C PHE A 265 -12.80 10.73 -1.62
N LEU A 266 -11.99 10.12 -2.47
CA LEU A 266 -12.43 9.15 -3.47
C LEU A 266 -12.14 7.73 -3.01
N LEU A 267 -12.94 6.81 -3.51
CA LEU A 267 -12.70 5.37 -3.39
C LEU A 267 -12.87 4.72 -4.75
N ARG A 268 -11.97 3.79 -5.05
CA ARG A 268 -12.08 2.93 -6.23
C ARG A 268 -12.05 1.49 -5.82
N ARG A 269 -12.91 0.72 -6.48
CA ARG A 269 -13.05 -0.71 -6.30
C ARG A 269 -12.52 -1.43 -7.53
N ALA A 270 -11.90 -2.58 -7.32
CA ALA A 270 -11.57 -3.53 -8.38
C ALA A 270 -11.96 -4.96 -7.99
N ALA A 271 -12.28 -5.76 -9.01
CA ALA A 271 -12.23 -7.21 -8.90
C ALA A 271 -10.79 -7.68 -9.13
N ILE A 272 -10.32 -8.61 -8.31
CA ILE A 272 -9.02 -9.26 -8.48
C ILE A 272 -9.25 -10.43 -9.42
N VAL A 273 -8.65 -10.37 -10.59
CA VAL A 273 -8.75 -11.44 -11.59
C VAL A 273 -7.57 -12.37 -11.42
N SER A 274 -7.79 -13.48 -10.71
CA SER A 274 -6.83 -14.57 -10.67
C SER A 274 -6.72 -15.16 -12.07
N ARG A 275 -5.51 -15.18 -12.61
CA ARG A 275 -5.20 -15.93 -13.83
C ARG A 275 -5.03 -17.41 -13.52
#